data_AF-A0A8S9YEV7-F1
#
_entry.id   AF-A0A8S9YEV7-F1
#
_cell.length_a   1.000
_cell.length_b   1.000
_cell.length_c   1.000
_cell.angle_alpha   90.00
_cell.angle_beta   90.00
_cell.angle_gamma   90.00
#
_symmetry.space_group_name_H-M   'P 1'
#
loop_
_entity.id
_entity.type
_entity.pdbx_description
1 polymer ?
#
loop_
_entity_poly.entity_id
_entity_poly.type
_entity_poly.pdbx_seq_one_letter_code
_entity_poly.pdbx_strand_id
1 'polypeptide(L)'
;VIFGRSSFVYKPHIDLSLEGDATRVSRCHGRIRLTTDGTFWLANFSPHTVFVDGNPVLTDEEVELRDLATVVVARLTFRFDINCLYVCGLCDHSAVVAKDHSLEPAPSSVCEMKHCEATSIEENST
;
A
#
# COMPACT_ATOMS: atom_id res chain seq x y z
N VAL A 1 -5.91 6.33 -4.09
CA VAL A 1 -5.77 7.43 -3.10
C VAL A 1 -4.54 8.25 -3.43
N ILE A 2 -4.64 9.59 -3.39
CA ILE A 2 -3.50 10.51 -3.63
C ILE A 2 -3.04 11.08 -2.29
N PHE A 3 -1.72 11.06 -2.05
CA PHE A 3 -1.10 11.66 -0.87
C PHE A 3 -0.18 12.81 -1.24
N GLY A 4 -0.03 13.76 -0.33
CA GLY A 4 0.89 14.89 -0.51
C GLY A 4 0.59 16.02 0.46
N ARG A 5 0.88 17.25 0.07
CA ARG A 5 0.70 18.44 0.91
C ARG A 5 -0.48 19.29 0.47
N SER A 6 -1.37 19.65 1.39
CA SER A 6 -2.42 20.63 1.12
C SER A 6 -1.88 22.01 0.76
N SER A 7 -2.62 22.71 -0.08
CA SER A 7 -2.48 24.14 -0.36
C SER A 7 -3.86 24.75 -0.57
N PHE A 8 -3.94 26.07 -0.70
CA PHE A 8 -5.21 26.75 -0.96
C PHE A 8 -5.95 26.21 -2.20
N VAL A 9 -5.22 25.79 -3.23
CA VAL A 9 -5.77 25.33 -4.52
C VAL A 9 -5.78 23.80 -4.69
N TYR A 10 -5.25 23.05 -3.73
CA TYR A 10 -5.08 21.61 -3.88
C TYR A 10 -5.20 20.90 -2.53
N LYS A 11 -6.07 19.89 -2.46
CA LYS A 11 -6.28 19.05 -1.28
C LYS A 11 -6.10 17.57 -1.67
N PRO A 12 -5.00 16.92 -1.28
CA PRO A 12 -4.84 15.48 -1.46
C PRO A 12 -5.84 14.71 -0.59
N HIS A 13 -6.03 13.43 -0.88
CA HIS A 13 -6.87 12.56 -0.04
C HIS A 13 -6.21 12.30 1.32
N ILE A 14 -4.88 12.17 1.33
CA ILE A 14 -4.06 12.07 2.54
C ILE A 14 -3.15 13.30 2.57
N ASP A 15 -3.36 14.16 3.56
CA ASP A 15 -2.58 15.39 3.74
C ASP A 15 -1.46 15.19 4.76
N LEU A 16 -0.23 15.26 4.28
CA LEU A 16 0.99 15.15 5.08
C LEU A 16 1.52 16.51 5.54
N SER A 17 0.78 17.61 5.30
CA SER A 17 1.19 18.96 5.69
C SER A 17 1.29 19.17 7.20
N LEU A 18 0.59 18.34 7.98
CA LEU A 18 0.51 18.44 9.44
C LEU A 18 1.62 17.67 10.16
N GLU A 19 2.35 16.81 9.45
CA GLU A 19 3.27 15.84 10.03
C GLU A 19 4.69 16.39 10.23
N GLY A 20 4.95 17.65 9.87
CA GLY A 20 6.24 18.32 10.07
C GLY A 20 6.57 19.34 9.00
N ASP A 21 7.87 19.50 8.71
CA ASP A 21 8.37 20.39 7.66
C ASP A 21 7.94 19.89 6.26
N ALA A 22 6.75 20.30 5.88
CA ALA A 22 6.07 19.87 4.68
C ALA A 22 6.71 20.42 3.39
N THR A 23 7.74 21.26 3.47
CA THR A 23 8.40 21.84 2.28
C THR A 23 8.97 20.78 1.34
N ARG A 24 9.37 19.62 1.88
CA ARG A 24 9.87 18.45 1.13
C ARG A 24 8.75 17.52 0.64
N VAL A 25 7.49 17.85 0.93
CA VAL A 25 6.33 17.10 0.46
C VAL A 25 5.64 17.89 -0.65
N SER A 26 5.74 17.36 -1.86
CA SER A 26 4.98 17.85 -3.02
C SER A 26 3.47 17.81 -2.77
N ARG A 27 2.74 18.74 -3.39
CA ARG A 27 1.27 18.81 -3.25
C ARG A 27 0.59 17.53 -3.70
N CYS A 28 0.97 17.03 -4.88
CA CYS A 28 0.63 15.70 -5.39
C CYS A 28 1.90 14.83 -5.32
N HIS A 29 2.19 14.24 -4.17
CA HIS A 29 3.46 13.53 -3.96
C HIS A 29 3.45 12.17 -4.61
N GLY A 30 2.34 11.44 -4.47
CA GLY A 30 2.20 10.14 -5.09
C GLY A 30 0.79 9.58 -5.00
N ARG A 31 0.62 8.38 -5.55
CA ARG A 31 -0.65 7.66 -5.59
C ARG A 31 -0.47 6.26 -5.08
N ILE A 32 -1.37 5.85 -4.18
CA ILE A 32 -1.57 4.43 -3.85
C ILE A 32 -2.80 3.94 -4.61
N ARG A 33 -2.67 2.87 -5.38
CA ARG A 33 -3.77 2.23 -6.12
C ARG A 33 -3.87 0.75 -5.74
N LEU A 34 -5.09 0.25 -5.63
CA LEU A 34 -5.39 -1.17 -5.54
C LEU A 34 -5.78 -1.64 -6.94
N THR A 35 -5.18 -2.72 -7.43
CA THR A 35 -5.56 -3.38 -8.68
C THR A 35 -6.59 -4.49 -8.43
N THR A 36 -7.22 -4.97 -9.50
CA THR A 36 -8.31 -5.97 -9.44
C THR A 36 -7.86 -7.33 -8.91
N ASP A 37 -6.58 -7.63 -9.02
CA ASP A 37 -5.92 -8.82 -8.47
C ASP A 37 -5.58 -8.69 -6.97
N GLY A 38 -5.89 -7.55 -6.33
CA GLY A 38 -5.63 -7.33 -4.92
C GLY A 38 -4.27 -6.69 -4.62
N THR A 39 -3.49 -6.36 -5.64
CA THR A 39 -2.13 -5.80 -5.46
C THR A 39 -2.19 -4.29 -5.21
N PHE A 40 -1.45 -3.81 -4.21
CA PHE A 40 -1.27 -2.38 -4.01
C PHE A 40 -0.01 -1.86 -4.70
N TRP A 41 -0.12 -0.71 -5.35
CA TRP A 41 0.99 -0.03 -6.00
C TRP A 41 1.12 1.39 -5.49
N LEU A 42 2.34 1.82 -5.22
CA LEU A 42 2.70 3.21 -4.96
C LEU A 42 3.43 3.78 -6.17
N ALA A 43 2.91 4.87 -6.73
CA ALA A 43 3.58 5.67 -7.74
C ALA A 43 4.09 6.96 -7.12
N ASN A 44 5.34 7.34 -7.43
CA ASN A 44 5.93 8.60 -7.00
C ASN A 44 5.84 9.64 -8.13
N PHE A 45 5.19 10.79 -7.88
CA PHE A 45 5.08 11.90 -8.84
C PHE A 45 5.94 13.10 -8.44
N SER A 46 6.68 12.96 -7.34
CA SER A 46 7.41 14.01 -6.68
C SER A 46 8.88 13.97 -7.11
N PRO A 47 9.55 15.13 -7.24
CA PRO A 47 11.00 15.18 -7.45
C PRO A 47 11.81 14.67 -6.25
N HIS A 48 11.18 14.48 -5.10
CA HIS A 48 11.78 13.87 -3.93
C HIS A 48 11.53 12.36 -3.94
N THR A 49 12.59 11.60 -3.73
CA THR A 49 12.56 10.14 -3.61
C THR A 49 11.65 9.69 -2.48
N VAL A 50 10.84 8.67 -2.75
CA VAL A 50 10.14 7.87 -1.74
C VAL A 50 10.96 6.61 -1.51
N PHE A 51 11.06 6.13 -0.27
CA PHE A 51 11.68 4.83 -0.01
C PHE A 51 10.63 3.82 0.43
N VAL A 52 10.65 2.61 -0.14
CA VAL A 52 9.81 1.49 0.25
C VAL A 52 10.71 0.33 0.67
N ASP A 53 10.60 -0.10 1.92
CA ASP A 53 11.48 -1.09 2.55
C ASP A 53 12.98 -0.76 2.36
N GLY A 54 13.32 0.53 2.39
CA GLY A 54 14.68 1.04 2.18
C GLY A 54 15.09 1.18 0.70
N ASN A 55 14.29 0.72 -0.26
CA ASN A 55 14.57 0.85 -1.69
C ASN A 55 14.04 2.18 -2.24
N PRO A 56 14.83 2.93 -3.02
CA PRO A 56 14.37 4.19 -3.61
C PRO A 56 13.35 3.95 -4.72
N VAL A 57 12.31 4.78 -4.74
CA VAL A 57 11.31 4.93 -5.81
C VAL A 57 11.46 6.35 -6.34
N LEU A 58 12.02 6.49 -7.54
CA LEU A 58 12.29 7.77 -8.17
C LEU A 58 11.02 8.38 -8.76
N THR A 59 11.13 9.62 -9.24
CA THR A 59 10.02 10.28 -9.93
C THR A 59 9.56 9.44 -11.12
N ASP A 60 8.24 9.33 -11.27
CA ASP A 60 7.55 8.57 -12.32
C ASP A 60 7.75 7.05 -12.26
N GLU A 61 8.39 6.54 -11.20
CA GLU A 61 8.43 5.10 -10.90
C GLU A 61 7.25 4.66 -10.04
N GLU A 62 6.93 3.37 -10.13
CA GLU A 62 6.00 2.70 -9.23
C GLU A 62 6.57 1.41 -8.65
N VAL A 63 6.12 1.06 -7.46
CA VAL A 63 6.52 -0.14 -6.74
C VAL A 63 5.31 -0.80 -6.09
N GLU A 64 5.35 -2.11 -5.96
CA GLU A 64 4.37 -2.86 -5.17
C GLU A 64 4.51 -2.50 -3.68
N LEU A 65 3.38 -2.25 -3.02
CA LEU A 65 3.28 -2.12 -1.57
C LEU A 65 2.75 -3.42 -0.98
N ARG A 66 3.65 -4.16 -0.33
CA ARG A 66 3.31 -5.37 0.42
C ARG A 66 2.77 -5.03 1.81
N ASP A 67 2.14 -6.01 2.45
CA ASP A 67 1.71 -5.87 3.83
C ASP A 67 2.92 -5.57 4.74
N LEU A 68 2.70 -4.68 5.70
CA LEU A 68 3.69 -4.16 6.63
C LEU A 68 4.85 -3.37 5.99
N ALA A 69 4.75 -3.00 4.71
CA ALA A 69 5.79 -2.25 4.03
C ALA A 69 6.08 -0.92 4.76
N THR A 70 7.36 -0.58 4.88
CA THR A 70 7.79 0.70 5.45
C THR A 70 7.95 1.72 4.34
N VAL A 71 7.20 2.82 4.40
CA VAL A 71 7.22 3.89 3.40
C VAL A 71 7.80 5.15 4.02
N VAL A 72 8.89 5.68 3.45
CA VAL A 72 9.50 6.93 3.88
C VAL A 72 9.27 8.01 2.84
N VAL A 73 8.63 9.10 3.27
CA VAL A 73 8.38 10.30 2.46
C VAL A 73 8.99 11.50 3.18
N ALA A 74 9.99 12.14 2.56
CA ALA A 74 10.78 13.22 3.16
C ALA A 74 11.49 12.83 4.48
N ARG A 75 10.86 13.05 5.64
CA ARG A 75 11.33 12.63 6.98
C ARG A 75 10.24 11.88 7.76
N LEU A 76 9.15 11.55 7.10
CA LEU A 76 8.01 10.87 7.66
C LEU A 76 8.13 9.40 7.33
N THR A 77 7.94 8.54 8.33
CA THR A 77 7.99 7.09 8.17
C THR A 77 6.60 6.55 8.47
N PHE A 78 6.05 5.79 7.52
CA PHE A 78 4.73 5.18 7.59
C PHE A 78 4.86 3.67 7.49
N ARG A 79 3.97 2.95 8.17
CA ARG A 79 3.74 1.52 7.94
C ARG A 79 2.47 1.35 7.10
N PHE A 80 2.54 0.52 6.08
CA PHE A 80 1.41 0.19 5.23
C PHE A 80 0.81 -1.16 5.66
N ASP A 81 -0.35 -1.11 6.32
CA ASP A 81 -1.05 -2.32 6.78
C ASP A 81 -2.18 -2.67 5.81
N ILE A 82 -2.19 -3.92 5.34
CA ILE A 82 -3.23 -4.43 4.47
C ILE A 82 -4.24 -5.22 5.30
N ASN A 83 -5.52 -4.85 5.21
CA ASN A 83 -6.59 -5.71 5.69
C ASN A 83 -6.82 -6.85 4.69
N CYS A 84 -6.04 -7.93 4.82
CA CYS A 84 -6.06 -9.06 3.90
C CYS A 84 -7.45 -9.72 3.79
N LEU A 85 -8.21 -9.80 4.89
CA LEU A 85 -9.57 -10.37 4.86
C LEU A 85 -10.50 -9.56 3.95
N TYR A 86 -10.40 -8.22 4.03
CA TYR A 86 -11.21 -7.35 3.18
C TYR A 86 -10.77 -7.44 1.72
N VAL A 87 -9.47 -7.42 1.45
CA VAL A 87 -8.93 -7.49 0.08
C VAL A 87 -9.25 -8.82 -0.59
N CYS A 88 -9.07 -9.96 0.10
CA CYS A 88 -9.45 -11.27 -0.42
C CYS A 88 -10.92 -11.32 -0.85
N GLY A 89 -11.84 -10.80 -0.01
CA GLY A 89 -13.26 -10.74 -0.35
C GLY A 89 -13.59 -9.90 -1.60
N LEU A 90 -12.80 -8.87 -1.89
CA LEU A 90 -12.94 -8.08 -3.12
C LEU A 90 -12.45 -8.83 -4.38
N CYS A 91 -11.35 -9.57 -4.24
CA CYS A 91 -10.78 -10.36 -5.33
C CYS A 91 -11.70 -11.52 -5.71
N ASP A 92 -12.31 -12.18 -4.72
CA ASP A 92 -13.28 -13.26 -4.95
C ASP A 92 -14.51 -12.76 -5.72
N HIS A 93 -14.97 -11.54 -5.44
CA HIS A 93 -16.09 -10.93 -6.18
C HIS A 93 -15.70 -10.54 -7.62
N SER A 94 -14.45 -10.11 -7.82
CA SER A 94 -13.92 -9.74 -9.14
C SER A 94 -13.79 -10.95 -10.08
N ALA A 95 -13.49 -12.14 -9.53
CA ALA A 95 -13.47 -13.39 -10.28
C ALA A 95 -14.86 -13.86 -10.71
N VAL A 96 -15.92 -13.48 -9.99
CA VAL A 96 -17.31 -13.82 -10.32
C VAL A 96 -17.85 -12.94 -11.45
N VAL A 97 -17.54 -11.64 -11.46
CA VAL A 97 -17.96 -10.71 -12.53
C VAL A 97 -17.27 -11.02 -13.87
N ALA A 98 -16.06 -11.59 -13.85
CA ALA A 98 -15.38 -12.05 -15.06
C ALA A 98 -15.91 -13.39 -15.61
N LYS A 99 -16.79 -14.09 -14.87
CA LYS A 99 -17.30 -15.43 -15.22
C LYS A 99 -18.77 -15.47 -15.63
N ASP A 100 -19.46 -14.34 -15.74
CA ASP A 100 -20.85 -14.32 -16.22
C ASP A 100 -20.96 -14.34 -17.76
N HIS A 101 -20.19 -15.25 -18.36
CA HIS A 101 -20.45 -15.81 -19.68
C HIS A 101 -20.05 -17.31 -19.64
N SER A 102 -21.02 -18.13 -19.20
CA SER A 102 -21.11 -19.60 -19.32
C SER A 102 -20.58 -20.49 -18.17
N LEU A 103 -21.55 -21.01 -17.39
CA LEU A 103 -21.67 -22.35 -16.73
C LEU A 103 -20.83 -22.74 -15.48
N GLU A 104 -21.60 -22.97 -14.37
CA GLU A 104 -21.46 -23.86 -13.18
C GLU A 104 -20.25 -23.77 -12.21
N PRO A 105 -20.46 -23.86 -10.87
CA PRO A 105 -19.43 -23.66 -9.85
C PRO A 105 -18.73 -24.96 -9.43
N ALA A 106 -17.40 -24.93 -9.31
CA ALA A 106 -16.59 -25.95 -8.62
C ALA A 106 -16.27 -25.49 -7.19
N PRO A 107 -16.10 -26.43 -6.22
CA PRO A 107 -16.11 -26.09 -4.80
C PRO A 107 -14.83 -25.41 -4.33
N SER A 108 -15.04 -24.53 -3.35
CA SER A 108 -14.08 -23.81 -2.50
C SER A 108 -12.70 -24.45 -2.35
N SER A 109 -11.67 -23.81 -2.93
CA SER A 109 -10.31 -23.94 -2.43
C SER A 109 -10.11 -22.94 -1.30
N VAL A 110 -10.08 -23.47 -0.08
CA VAL A 110 -9.62 -22.78 1.13
C VAL A 110 -8.29 -22.09 0.82
N CYS A 111 -8.21 -20.76 0.99
CA CYS A 111 -6.94 -20.06 1.04
C CYS A 111 -6.16 -20.60 2.25
N GLU A 112 -5.19 -21.48 1.96
CA GLU A 112 -4.29 -22.04 2.96
C GLU A 112 -3.44 -20.90 3.54
N MET A 113 -3.81 -20.45 4.74
CA MET A 113 -3.05 -19.49 5.53
C MET A 113 -1.68 -20.10 5.85
N LYS A 114 -0.64 -19.68 5.13
CA LYS A 114 0.73 -19.87 5.60
C LYS A 114 0.95 -18.95 6.79
N HIS A 115 1.06 -19.57 7.96
CA HIS A 115 1.43 -18.99 9.24
C HIS A 115 2.61 -18.01 9.10
N CYS A 116 2.41 -16.77 9.51
CA CYS A 116 3.53 -15.91 9.91
C CYS A 116 3.95 -16.37 11.32
N GLU A 117 5.05 -17.12 11.44
CA GLU A 117 5.67 -17.39 12.74
C GLU A 117 6.20 -16.09 13.33
N ALA A 118 5.68 -15.74 14.51
CA ALA A 118 6.25 -14.68 15.34
C ALA A 118 7.46 -15.26 16.10
N THR A 119 8.67 -14.92 15.67
CA THR A 119 9.88 -15.13 16.47
C THR A 119 9.83 -14.25 17.72
N SER A 120 9.63 -14.88 18.87
CA SER A 120 9.85 -14.27 20.18
C SER A 120 11.35 -14.25 20.46
N ILE A 121 11.89 -13.07 20.76
CA ILE A 121 13.26 -12.88 21.24
C ILE A 121 13.25 -13.20 22.74
N GLU A 122 13.96 -14.24 23.16
CA GLU A 122 14.26 -14.49 24.57
C GLU A 122 15.28 -13.47 25.07
N GLU A 123 14.89 -12.69 26.09
CA GLU A 123 15.81 -11.86 26.85
C GLU A 123 16.67 -12.75 27.75
N ASN A 124 17.98 -12.71 27.50
CA ASN A 124 19.01 -13.39 28.27
C ASN A 124 19.20 -12.70 29.63
N SER A 125 19.06 -13.43 30.74
CA SER A 125 19.52 -12.99 32.06
C SER A 125 20.28 -14.10 32.76
N THR A 126 21.59 -13.93 32.89
CA THR A 126 22.40 -14.44 34.00
C THR A 126 23.50 -13.43 34.27
#